data_AF-A0A355DYD3-F1
#
_entry.id   AF-A0A355DYD3-F1
#
_cell.length_a   1.000
_cell.length_b   1.000
_cell.length_c   1.000
_cell.angle_alpha   90.00
_cell.angle_beta   90.00
_cell.angle_gamma   90.00
#
_symmetry.space_group_name_H-M   'P 1'
#
loop_
_entity.id
_entity.type
_entity.pdbx_description
1 polymer ?
#
loop_
_entity_poly.entity_id
_entity_poly.type
_entity_poly.pdbx_seq_one_letter_code
_entity_poly.pdbx_strand_id
1 'polypeptide(L)'
;GLVRLDASAALSAPGSGSAVYSITTSSSVNVTGTGAKVREAGSDLVPKGAIILWVNSNACPPGYTEYTALRGRLPVGLPAGGTLAGTVGTALTDLQTMTHTHTGGAGGGTIRTAAGNNLTNAADTTMPYLQLLFCQKS
;
A
#
# COMPACT_ATOMS: atom_id res chain seq x y z
N GLY A 1 -14.30 -25.14 -27.93
CA GLY A 1 -13.32 -26.21 -27.70
C GLY A 1 -12.33 -25.74 -26.65
N LEU A 2 -11.96 -26.59 -25.70
CA LEU A 2 -10.97 -26.25 -24.68
C LEU A 2 -9.57 -26.34 -25.31
N VAL A 3 -8.84 -25.24 -25.41
CA VAL A 3 -7.41 -25.29 -25.73
C VAL A 3 -6.68 -25.67 -24.44
N ARG A 4 -6.05 -26.85 -24.43
CA ARG A 4 -5.17 -27.26 -23.34
C ARG A 4 -3.74 -26.85 -23.71
N LEU A 5 -3.16 -25.94 -22.92
CA LEU A 5 -1.72 -25.74 -22.90
C LEU A 5 -1.19 -26.68 -21.82
N ASP A 6 -0.45 -27.72 -22.19
CA ASP A 6 0.18 -28.66 -21.25
C ASP A 6 1.56 -28.15 -20.79
N ALA A 7 2.23 -28.92 -19.92
CA ALA A 7 3.53 -28.53 -19.37
C ALA A 7 4.65 -28.37 -20.43
N SER A 8 4.44 -28.88 -21.65
CA SER A 8 5.32 -28.75 -22.81
C SER A 8 4.85 -27.68 -23.81
N ALA A 9 3.67 -27.09 -23.61
CA ALA A 9 3.12 -26.05 -24.48
C ALA A 9 3.80 -24.70 -24.20
N ALA A 10 5.03 -24.56 -24.66
CA ALA A 10 5.63 -23.25 -24.83
C ALA A 10 4.93 -22.56 -26.00
N LEU A 11 4.20 -21.46 -25.74
CA LEU A 11 3.92 -20.49 -26.79
C LEU A 11 5.25 -19.82 -27.13
N SER A 12 5.91 -20.37 -28.14
CA SER A 12 7.18 -19.87 -28.67
C SER A 12 6.89 -18.89 -29.80
N ALA A 13 7.54 -17.73 -29.75
CA ALA A 13 7.39 -16.67 -30.76
C ALA A 13 7.63 -17.26 -32.16
N PRO A 14 6.75 -17.03 -33.15
CA PRO A 14 7.06 -17.38 -34.52
C PRO A 14 8.16 -16.41 -35.01
N GLY A 15 9.42 -16.81 -34.89
CA GLY A 15 10.56 -16.07 -35.43
C GLY A 15 10.81 -14.70 -34.77
N SER A 16 11.87 -14.03 -35.25
CA SER A 16 12.41 -12.78 -34.70
C SER A 16 11.38 -11.66 -34.59
N GLY A 17 10.90 -11.40 -33.37
CA GLY A 17 10.04 -10.29 -32.99
C GLY A 17 9.59 -10.44 -31.53
N SER A 18 9.27 -9.34 -30.85
CA SER A 18 8.60 -9.40 -29.54
C SER A 18 7.21 -9.97 -29.73
N ALA A 19 7.06 -11.30 -29.64
CA ALA A 19 5.74 -11.92 -29.68
C ALA A 19 4.94 -11.46 -28.45
N VAL A 20 3.88 -10.69 -28.70
CA VAL A 20 2.89 -10.33 -27.68
C VAL A 20 1.81 -11.39 -27.71
N TYR A 21 1.68 -12.14 -26.61
CA TYR A 21 0.61 -13.10 -26.42
C TYR A 21 -0.47 -12.51 -25.52
N SER A 22 -1.74 -12.65 -25.91
CA SER A 22 -2.88 -12.22 -25.10
C SER A 22 -3.71 -13.42 -24.68
N ILE A 23 -3.99 -13.53 -23.38
CA ILE A 23 -5.03 -14.41 -22.87
C ILE A 23 -6.28 -13.55 -22.68
N THR A 24 -7.31 -13.78 -23.50
CA THR A 24 -8.60 -13.10 -23.37
C THR A 24 -9.61 -14.05 -22.75
N THR A 25 -10.09 -13.70 -21.55
CA THR A 25 -11.11 -14.45 -20.82
C THR A 25 -12.27 -13.53 -20.48
N SER A 26 -13.49 -14.09 -20.39
CA SER A 26 -14.67 -13.35 -19.88
C SER A 26 -14.70 -13.25 -18.35
N SER A 27 -13.78 -13.94 -17.68
CA SER A 27 -13.65 -14.02 -16.22
C SER A 27 -12.16 -14.12 -15.82
N SER A 28 -11.86 -14.67 -14.65
CA SER A 28 -10.50 -14.79 -14.11
C SER A 28 -9.68 -15.93 -14.71
N VAL A 29 -8.37 -15.72 -14.81
CA VAL A 29 -7.38 -16.77 -15.06
C VAL A 29 -6.86 -17.30 -13.72
N ASN A 30 -7.01 -18.60 -13.47
CA ASN A 30 -6.43 -19.24 -12.29
C ASN A 30 -5.04 -19.78 -12.63
N VAL A 31 -4.02 -19.28 -11.92
CA VAL A 31 -2.65 -19.83 -11.97
C VAL A 31 -2.52 -20.82 -10.81
N THR A 32 -2.54 -22.11 -11.11
CA THR A 32 -2.54 -23.21 -10.13
C THR A 32 -1.28 -24.07 -10.27
N GLY A 33 -0.94 -24.80 -9.20
CA GLY A 33 0.27 -25.63 -9.11
C GLY A 33 1.29 -25.06 -8.12
N THR A 34 2.02 -25.96 -7.44
CA THR A 34 3.02 -25.58 -6.45
C THR A 34 4.12 -24.75 -7.12
N GLY A 35 4.28 -23.50 -6.68
CA GLY A 35 5.27 -22.58 -7.25
C GLY A 35 4.87 -21.89 -8.56
N ALA A 36 3.63 -22.09 -9.04
CA ALA A 36 3.13 -21.36 -10.21
C ALA A 36 2.95 -19.87 -9.88
N LYS A 37 3.48 -19.00 -10.75
CA LYS A 37 3.48 -17.54 -10.60
C LYS A 37 3.25 -16.89 -11.94
N VAL A 38 2.61 -15.72 -11.94
CA VAL A 38 2.74 -14.78 -13.05
C VAL A 38 4.11 -14.10 -12.89
N ARG A 39 4.93 -14.11 -13.95
CA ARG A 39 6.25 -13.48 -13.95
C ARG A 39 6.35 -12.44 -15.06
N GLU A 40 6.97 -11.31 -14.74
CA GLU A 40 7.32 -10.23 -15.68
C GLU A 40 8.84 -10.20 -15.79
N ALA A 41 9.39 -10.35 -17.00
CA ALA A 41 10.84 -10.37 -17.24
C ALA A 41 11.65 -11.32 -16.33
N GLY A 42 11.05 -12.46 -15.93
CA GLY A 42 11.70 -13.43 -15.04
C GLY A 42 11.58 -13.12 -13.54
N SER A 43 10.84 -12.09 -13.14
CA SER A 43 10.54 -11.83 -11.72
C SER A 43 9.06 -12.09 -11.43
N ASP A 44 8.75 -12.56 -10.23
CA ASP A 44 7.35 -12.71 -9.79
C ASP A 44 6.63 -11.37 -9.86
N LEU A 45 5.44 -11.34 -10.46
CA LEU A 45 4.60 -10.13 -10.56
C LEU A 45 4.31 -9.52 -9.18
N VAL A 46 4.11 -10.39 -8.18
CA VAL A 46 4.05 -10.00 -6.77
C VAL A 46 5.16 -10.75 -6.03
N PRO A 47 6.33 -10.12 -5.81
CA PRO A 47 7.45 -10.78 -5.17
C PRO A 47 7.17 -11.03 -3.69
N LYS A 48 7.83 -12.04 -3.13
CA LYS A 48 7.85 -12.28 -1.68
C LYS A 48 8.29 -11.01 -0.96
N GLY A 49 7.59 -10.68 0.12
CA GLY A 49 7.85 -9.48 0.91
C GLY A 49 7.11 -8.22 0.43
N ALA A 50 6.46 -8.24 -0.74
CA ALA A 50 5.61 -7.14 -1.20
C ALA A 50 4.45 -6.91 -0.21
N ILE A 51 4.15 -5.65 0.08
CA ILE A 51 3.04 -5.24 0.95
C ILE A 51 1.90 -4.72 0.08
N ILE A 52 0.70 -5.25 0.28
CA ILE A 52 -0.53 -4.76 -0.34
C ILE A 52 -1.49 -4.23 0.73
N LEU A 53 -2.30 -3.24 0.36
CA LEU A 53 -3.36 -2.71 1.22
C LEU A 53 -4.62 -3.55 1.02
N TRP A 54 -5.24 -3.93 2.11
CA TRP A 54 -6.41 -4.80 2.14
C TRP A 54 -7.55 -4.14 2.92
N VAL A 55 -8.70 -4.00 2.26
CA VAL A 55 -9.87 -3.24 2.75
C VAL A 55 -11.07 -4.10 3.11
N ASN A 56 -11.15 -5.32 2.56
CA ASN A 56 -12.40 -6.10 2.55
C ASN A 56 -12.53 -7.10 3.70
N SER A 57 -11.52 -7.21 4.56
CA SER A 57 -11.47 -8.17 5.68
C SER A 57 -10.44 -7.75 6.72
N ASN A 58 -10.63 -8.22 7.95
CA ASN A 58 -9.65 -8.15 9.04
C ASN A 58 -8.58 -9.25 8.97
N ALA A 59 -8.58 -10.07 7.90
CA ALA A 59 -7.58 -11.09 7.65
C ALA A 59 -6.98 -10.96 6.25
N CYS A 60 -5.69 -11.28 6.15
CA CYS A 60 -5.00 -11.35 4.87
C CYS A 60 -5.46 -12.56 4.06
N PRO A 61 -5.55 -12.43 2.73
CA PRO A 61 -5.92 -13.55 1.88
C PRO A 61 -4.84 -14.65 1.92
N PRO A 62 -5.16 -15.89 1.50
CA PRO A 62 -4.20 -16.98 1.44
C PRO A 62 -2.91 -16.61 0.69
N GLY A 63 -1.76 -17.01 1.24
CA GLY A 63 -0.44 -16.68 0.69
C GLY A 63 0.03 -15.26 1.02
N TYR A 64 -0.62 -14.59 1.97
CA TYR A 64 -0.18 -13.35 2.59
C TYR A 64 -0.27 -13.48 4.11
N THR A 65 0.50 -12.66 4.81
CA THR A 65 0.50 -12.52 6.27
C THR A 65 0.40 -11.05 6.61
N GLU A 66 -0.28 -10.72 7.70
CA GLU A 66 -0.36 -9.32 8.13
C GLU A 66 1.04 -8.76 8.43
N TYR A 67 1.30 -7.56 7.92
CA TYR A 67 2.50 -6.80 8.23
C TYR A 67 2.25 -5.87 9.43
N THR A 68 2.41 -6.43 10.63
CA THR A 68 2.03 -5.78 11.89
C THR A 68 2.87 -4.55 12.23
N ALA A 69 4.05 -4.39 11.65
CA ALA A 69 4.90 -3.22 11.87
C ALA A 69 4.28 -1.90 11.35
N LEU A 70 3.28 -1.96 10.46
CA LEU A 70 2.54 -0.78 9.98
C LEU A 70 1.28 -0.45 10.79
N ARG A 71 0.93 -1.23 11.82
CA ARG A 71 -0.26 -0.93 12.65
C ARG A 71 -0.14 0.45 13.28
N GLY A 72 -1.15 1.30 13.04
CA GLY A 72 -1.21 2.65 13.59
C GLY A 72 -0.14 3.60 13.07
N ARG A 73 0.53 3.29 11.96
CA ARG A 73 1.62 4.10 11.41
C ARG A 73 1.33 4.52 9.97
N LEU A 74 1.81 5.70 9.62
CA LEU A 74 1.82 6.19 8.25
C LEU A 74 3.09 5.68 7.54
N PRO A 75 2.99 4.84 6.49
CA PRO A 75 4.16 4.43 5.71
C PRO A 75 4.75 5.64 4.97
N VAL A 76 6.08 5.72 4.94
CA VAL A 76 6.84 6.71 4.17
C VAL A 76 7.86 6.01 3.29
N GLY A 77 8.18 6.59 2.13
CA GLY A 77 9.23 6.07 1.27
C GLY A 77 10.59 6.14 1.97
N LEU A 78 11.45 5.14 1.73
CA LEU A 78 12.81 5.11 2.28
C LEU A 78 13.66 6.19 1.59
N PRO A 79 14.14 7.23 2.30
CA PRO A 79 15.08 8.18 1.72
C PRO A 79 16.44 7.52 1.43
N ALA A 80 17.22 8.11 0.53
CA ALA A 80 18.57 7.65 0.25
C ALA A 80 19.42 7.63 1.54
N GLY A 81 20.03 6.49 1.85
CA GLY A 81 20.82 6.30 3.08
C GLY A 81 20.01 6.17 4.37
N GLY A 82 18.67 6.11 4.30
CA GLY A 82 17.81 5.94 5.46
C GLY A 82 17.82 4.52 6.04
N THR A 83 17.23 4.37 7.24
CA THR A 83 17.04 3.07 7.89
C THR A 83 15.76 2.42 7.39
N LEU A 84 15.88 1.29 6.68
CA LEU A 84 14.72 0.48 6.30
C LEU A 84 13.95 0.04 7.55
N ALA A 85 12.62 0.16 7.51
CA ALA A 85 11.71 -0.13 8.63
C ALA A 85 11.97 0.70 9.91
N GLY A 86 12.73 1.80 9.81
CA GLY A 86 12.84 2.79 10.88
C GLY A 86 11.47 3.38 11.22
N THR A 87 11.23 3.64 12.50
CA THR A 87 9.98 4.24 12.97
C THR A 87 10.27 5.47 13.82
N VAL A 88 9.37 6.46 13.74
CA VAL A 88 9.36 7.66 14.57
C VAL A 88 7.97 7.80 15.15
N GLY A 89 7.90 8.24 16.42
CA GLY A 89 6.64 8.45 17.13
C GLY A 89 5.95 7.16 17.58
N THR A 90 4.87 7.36 18.35
CA THR A 90 4.03 6.28 18.86
C THR A 90 2.99 5.88 17.82
N ALA A 91 2.78 4.57 17.64
CA ALA A 91 1.71 4.08 16.77
C ALA A 91 0.35 4.47 17.33
N LEU A 92 -0.57 4.83 16.44
CA LEU A 92 -1.95 5.10 16.78
C LEU A 92 -2.66 3.82 17.25
N THR A 93 -3.55 3.97 18.22
CA THR A 93 -4.49 2.91 18.60
C THR A 93 -5.67 2.86 17.62
N ASP A 94 -6.52 1.84 17.79
CA ASP A 94 -7.72 1.69 16.97
C ASP A 94 -8.61 2.94 17.03
N LEU A 95 -9.01 3.44 15.85
CA LEU A 95 -9.84 4.63 15.67
C LEU A 95 -9.37 5.88 16.45
N GLN A 96 -8.10 5.96 16.82
CA GLN A 96 -7.55 7.11 17.54
C GLN A 96 -7.69 8.39 16.70
N THR A 97 -8.19 9.47 17.28
CA THR A 97 -8.18 10.79 16.63
C THR A 97 -6.74 11.23 16.34
N MET A 98 -6.40 11.40 15.05
CA MET A 98 -5.15 12.04 14.67
C MET A 98 -5.27 13.54 14.84
N THR A 99 -4.64 14.06 15.89
CA THR A 99 -4.52 15.50 16.11
C THR A 99 -3.22 16.01 15.52
N HIS A 100 -3.29 17.17 14.86
CA HIS A 100 -2.12 17.98 14.58
C HIS A 100 -2.44 19.41 15.02
N THR A 101 -1.42 20.07 15.56
CA THR A 101 -1.56 21.40 16.15
C THR A 101 -0.60 22.36 15.47
N HIS A 102 -1.10 23.55 15.13
CA HIS A 102 -0.26 24.65 14.70
C HIS A 102 0.02 25.56 15.89
N THR A 103 1.29 25.83 16.17
CA THR A 103 1.67 26.89 17.12
C THR A 103 2.05 28.13 16.33
N GLY A 104 1.22 29.18 16.42
CA GLY A 104 1.56 30.50 15.93
C GLY A 104 2.45 31.20 16.96
N GLY A 105 3.73 31.43 16.64
CA GLY A 105 4.55 32.36 17.43
C GLY A 105 3.97 33.77 17.33
N ALA A 106 4.27 34.64 18.30
CA ALA A 106 3.78 36.03 18.38
C ALA A 106 4.16 36.96 17.18
N GLY A 107 4.70 36.42 16.08
CA GLY A 107 4.95 37.14 14.84
C GLY A 107 4.08 36.62 13.70
N GLY A 108 3.05 37.39 13.32
CA GLY A 108 2.64 37.44 11.91
C GLY A 108 1.16 37.31 11.53
N GLY A 109 0.20 37.29 12.47
CA GLY A 109 -1.22 37.31 12.07
C GLY A 109 -2.16 37.78 13.17
N THR A 110 -2.61 39.04 13.10
CA THR A 110 -3.72 39.53 13.92
C THR A 110 -5.04 39.14 13.26
N ILE A 111 -5.80 38.19 13.84
CA ILE A 111 -7.21 38.01 13.48
C ILE A 111 -8.02 39.09 14.22
N ARG A 112 -8.39 40.17 13.51
CA ARG A 112 -9.23 41.23 14.05
C ARG A 112 -10.70 40.89 13.80
N THR A 113 -11.41 40.46 14.83
CA THR A 113 -12.87 40.57 14.87
C THR A 113 -13.23 41.85 15.64
N ALA A 114 -14.41 42.42 15.38
CA ALA A 114 -14.83 43.73 15.93
C ALA A 114 -14.95 43.78 17.47
N ALA A 115 -14.64 42.69 18.18
CA ALA A 115 -14.73 42.55 19.63
C ALA A 115 -13.48 41.84 20.20
N GLY A 116 -12.37 42.57 20.30
CA GLY A 116 -11.22 42.18 21.12
C GLY A 116 -10.17 41.25 20.47
N ASN A 117 -8.96 41.29 21.03
CA ASN A 117 -7.81 40.50 20.61
C ASN A 117 -8.02 39.05 21.08
N ASN A 118 -8.51 38.17 20.21
CA ASN A 118 -8.66 36.76 20.52
C ASN A 118 -7.45 35.99 19.97
N LEU A 119 -6.36 35.93 20.76
CA LEU A 119 -5.21 35.08 20.46
C LEU A 119 -5.60 33.62 20.75
N THR A 120 -6.06 32.90 19.73
CA THR A 120 -6.16 31.44 19.83
C THR A 120 -4.79 30.85 19.54
N ASN A 121 -4.08 30.38 20.58
CA ASN A 121 -2.71 29.85 20.47
C ASN A 121 -2.60 28.49 19.78
N ALA A 122 -3.73 27.91 19.34
CA ALA A 122 -3.77 26.66 18.58
C ALA A 122 -4.97 26.68 17.63
N ALA A 123 -4.73 26.30 16.37
CA ALA A 123 -5.76 25.81 15.48
C ALA A 123 -5.56 24.31 15.38
N ASP A 124 -6.42 23.55 16.05
CA ASP A 124 -6.39 22.10 16.02
C ASP A 124 -7.29 21.64 14.88
N THR A 125 -6.76 20.76 14.04
CA THR A 125 -7.56 20.09 13.02
C THR A 125 -7.35 18.59 13.11
N THR A 126 -8.44 17.86 12.97
CA THR A 126 -8.43 16.41 12.93
C THR A 126 -7.99 15.98 11.54
N MET A 127 -6.91 15.22 11.43
CA MET A 127 -6.53 14.62 10.16
C MET A 127 -7.39 13.38 9.91
N PRO A 128 -8.24 13.37 8.87
CA PRO A 128 -8.98 12.16 8.53
C PRO A 128 -8.01 11.08 8.02
N TYR A 129 -8.28 9.82 8.35
CA TYR A 129 -7.54 8.67 7.85
C TYR A 129 -8.43 7.44 7.73
N LEU A 130 -7.94 6.45 7.00
CA LEU A 130 -8.57 5.15 6.85
C LEU A 130 -7.63 4.08 7.42
N GLN A 131 -8.13 3.24 8.32
CA GLN A 131 -7.40 2.08 8.81
C GLN A 131 -7.49 0.96 7.79
N LEU A 132 -6.33 0.51 7.30
CA LEU A 132 -6.20 -0.53 6.30
C LEU A 132 -5.37 -1.68 6.85
N LEU A 133 -5.73 -2.90 6.47
CA LEU A 133 -4.93 -4.07 6.78
C LEU A 133 -3.77 -4.15 5.78
N PHE A 134 -2.54 -4.18 6.27
CA PHE A 134 -1.35 -4.35 5.42
C PHE A 134 -1.00 -5.83 5.34
N CYS A 135 -0.97 -6.39 4.14
CA CYS A 135 -0.71 -7.81 3.90
C CYS A 135 0.59 -7.98 3.13
N GLN A 136 1.56 -8.67 3.74
CA GLN A 136 2.84 -9.01 3.14
C GLN A 136 2.77 -10.36 2.43
N LYS A 137 3.28 -10.44 1.21
CA LYS A 137 3.41 -11.69 0.45
C LYS A 137 4.39 -12.65 1.14
N SER A 138 3.91 -13.84 1.51
CA SER A 138 4.70 -14.90 2.17
C SER A 138 5.71 -15.59 1.24
#